data_AF-A0A7Y0PRI7-F1
#
_entry.id   AF-A0A7Y0PRI7-F1
#
_cell.length_a   1.000
_cell.length_b   1.000
_cell.length_c   1.000
_cell.angle_alpha   90.00
_cell.angle_beta   90.00
_cell.angle_gamma   90.00
#
_symmetry.space_group_name_H-M   'P 1'
#
loop_
_entity.id
_entity.type
_entity.pdbx_description
1 polymer ?
#
loop_
_entity_poly.entity_id
_entity_poly.type
_entity_poly.pdbx_seq_one_letter_code
_entity_poly.pdbx_strand_id
1 'polypeptide(L)'
;MTTTAWALALVAMTGVPFAMSAWRGHDTSPGSMLSVGLAVLGLAALVVVVLVPSRIRTLTRAFGVDRVMGLHRWLGILALVAVVLHAAVALWNHPTLLNPLTARDTAKVGWGSLVSLLLVGGVAAGGRRPGARYEVWARLHVALAGAGLVLAALHVIWLNHLVADPAMRVCLILLAGVLLAVLSHRWVWRPLFSRQGAYVVYGVRREGPSVSTLVLAPVHLRRGGLRFDPGQFVWLRLKRAVVGTEEHPFTIASSANVTGRLELTVRDQGDFSHRVAALRQGEKVWLDGPHGSFTTEEDRDCAGLVLVAGGVGITPMMSMLRTLAERGDTRRHRLVLAERGSEPLFADELAVLERRLDLEVTRTAGRRVDLALLSEVLPGPPERDHLDYFVCGPPSLLAGSLAALEQLAVPPTRIHTEQFGWSGPMPVSPSPSGTTAPGPSAPPSKDPHGQTLDPTAHPALGGRRAALDPAGARGGAGLGLVDARSGDVLGGGPQHPDVPARLAARSADRGDHGARRPGRDRLATTGGWEHDDGRVADALLRDTRRRPPGRGGRHASV
;
A
#
# COMPACT_ATOMS: atom_id res chain seq x y z
N MET A 1 -4.17 1.44 21.90
CA MET A 1 -5.42 0.65 21.88
C MET A 1 -5.15 -0.59 21.06
N THR A 2 -5.44 -1.76 21.62
CA THR A 2 -5.34 -3.06 20.95
C THR A 2 -6.45 -3.24 19.91
N THR A 3 -6.32 -4.25 19.06
CA THR A 3 -7.38 -4.67 18.13
C THR A 3 -8.68 -4.99 18.84
N THR A 4 -8.61 -5.64 20.01
CA THR A 4 -9.78 -5.94 20.85
C THR A 4 -10.47 -4.68 21.35
N ALA A 5 -9.72 -3.68 21.82
CA ALA A 5 -10.28 -2.43 22.30
C ALA A 5 -11.01 -1.66 21.19
N TRP A 6 -10.44 -1.64 19.97
CA TRP A 6 -11.11 -1.03 18.84
C TRP A 6 -12.35 -1.81 18.40
N ALA A 7 -12.29 -3.13 18.31
CA ALA A 7 -13.44 -3.95 17.94
C ALA A 7 -14.61 -3.72 18.91
N LEU A 8 -14.34 -3.73 20.21
CA LEU A 8 -15.34 -3.43 21.24
C LEU A 8 -15.92 -2.01 21.11
N ALA A 9 -15.07 -1.01 20.84
CA ALA A 9 -15.54 0.36 20.64
C ALA A 9 -16.47 0.48 19.42
N LEU A 10 -16.12 -0.13 18.29
CA LEU A 10 -16.95 -0.09 17.07
C LEU A 10 -18.28 -0.81 17.26
N VAL A 11 -18.28 -1.96 17.96
CA VAL A 11 -19.51 -2.69 18.33
C VAL A 11 -20.36 -1.89 19.31
N ALA A 12 -19.75 -1.24 20.30
CA ALA A 12 -20.48 -0.41 21.26
C ALA A 12 -21.14 0.80 20.58
N MET A 13 -20.45 1.44 19.63
CA MET A 13 -20.99 2.58 18.89
C MET A 13 -22.26 2.26 18.09
N THR A 14 -22.41 1.04 17.59
CA THR A 14 -23.60 0.59 16.85
C THR A 14 -24.63 -0.09 17.74
N GLY A 15 -24.18 -0.97 18.64
CA GLY A 15 -25.03 -1.81 19.47
C GLY A 15 -25.72 -1.06 20.62
N VAL A 16 -25.04 -0.13 21.29
CA VAL A 16 -25.61 0.59 22.45
C VAL A 16 -26.81 1.46 22.04
N PRO A 17 -26.73 2.31 21.00
CA PRO A 17 -27.89 3.09 20.55
C PRO A 17 -29.05 2.20 20.10
N PHE A 18 -28.76 1.09 19.40
CA PHE A 18 -29.77 0.14 18.95
C PHE A 18 -30.49 -0.52 20.13
N ALA A 19 -29.75 -1.10 21.08
CA ALA A 19 -30.33 -1.73 22.28
C ALA A 19 -31.12 -0.73 23.13
N MET A 20 -30.62 0.50 23.28
CA MET A 20 -31.33 1.57 23.98
C MET A 20 -32.66 1.91 23.30
N SER A 21 -32.68 1.99 21.97
CA SER A 21 -33.91 2.28 21.21
C SER A 21 -34.96 1.17 21.35
N ALA A 22 -34.54 -0.09 21.39
CA ALA A 22 -35.46 -1.22 21.62
C ALA A 22 -36.01 -1.22 23.05
N TRP A 23 -35.16 -0.95 24.05
CA TRP A 23 -35.58 -0.92 25.46
C TRP A 23 -36.56 0.23 25.76
N ARG A 24 -36.30 1.41 25.19
CA ARG A 24 -37.17 2.61 25.34
C ARG A 24 -38.45 2.54 24.51
N GLY A 25 -38.47 1.75 23.44
CA GLY A 25 -39.59 1.63 22.51
C GLY A 25 -40.68 0.62 22.92
N HIS A 26 -40.62 0.03 24.11
CA HIS A 26 -41.51 -1.07 24.53
C HIS A 26 -43.01 -0.73 24.51
N ASP A 27 -43.37 0.55 24.66
CA ASP A 27 -44.77 1.02 24.63
C ASP A 27 -45.30 1.32 23.20
N THR A 28 -44.50 1.10 22.16
CA THR A 28 -44.88 1.38 20.77
C THR A 28 -45.33 0.12 20.03
N SER A 29 -46.03 0.29 18.90
CA SER A 29 -46.39 -0.85 18.06
C SER A 29 -45.13 -1.61 17.59
N PRO A 30 -45.17 -2.95 17.47
CA PRO A 30 -44.00 -3.73 17.05
C PRO A 30 -43.37 -3.26 15.74
N GLY A 31 -44.20 -2.82 14.79
CA GLY A 31 -43.73 -2.25 13.52
C GLY A 31 -43.01 -0.90 13.69
N SER A 32 -43.48 -0.03 14.60
CA SER A 32 -42.81 1.24 14.89
C SER A 32 -41.48 1.00 15.60
N MET A 33 -41.46 0.11 16.60
CA MET A 33 -40.24 -0.29 17.32
C MET A 33 -39.18 -0.85 16.36
N LEU A 34 -39.58 -1.74 15.44
CA LEU A 34 -38.68 -2.30 14.43
C LEU A 34 -38.15 -1.22 13.48
N SER A 35 -39.02 -0.34 12.99
CA SER A 35 -38.62 0.76 12.10
C SER A 35 -37.61 1.69 12.78
N VAL A 36 -37.87 2.12 14.02
CA VAL A 36 -36.97 2.99 14.78
C VAL A 36 -35.63 2.31 15.08
N GLY A 37 -35.65 1.03 15.48
CA GLY A 37 -34.43 0.27 15.72
C GLY A 37 -33.55 0.19 14.46
N LEU A 38 -34.14 -0.09 13.30
CA LEU A 38 -33.42 -0.09 12.02
C LEU A 38 -32.87 1.29 11.65
N ALA A 39 -33.60 2.37 11.93
CA ALA A 39 -33.13 3.74 11.72
C ALA A 39 -31.89 4.06 12.57
N VAL A 40 -31.93 3.71 13.86
CA VAL A 40 -30.83 3.96 14.81
C VAL A 40 -29.61 3.12 14.46
N LEU A 41 -29.81 1.85 14.10
CA LEU A 41 -28.73 0.99 13.61
C LEU A 41 -28.09 1.55 12.35
N GLY A 42 -28.90 1.99 11.38
CA GLY A 42 -28.43 2.61 10.14
C GLY A 42 -27.63 3.89 10.39
N LEU A 43 -28.15 4.80 11.22
CA LEU A 43 -27.46 6.05 11.59
C LEU A 43 -26.14 5.79 12.30
N ALA A 44 -26.12 4.89 13.30
CA ALA A 44 -24.90 4.56 14.01
C ALA A 44 -23.86 3.89 13.09
N ALA A 45 -24.29 2.97 12.23
CA ALA A 45 -23.44 2.36 11.22
C ALA A 45 -22.86 3.41 10.25
N LEU A 46 -23.65 4.39 9.78
CA LEU A 46 -23.16 5.48 8.93
C LEU A 46 -22.05 6.30 9.60
N VAL A 47 -22.18 6.62 10.90
CA VAL A 47 -21.12 7.31 11.64
C VAL A 47 -19.83 6.48 11.68
N VAL A 48 -19.95 5.17 11.94
CA VAL A 48 -18.79 4.27 11.95
C VAL A 48 -18.17 4.12 10.56
N VAL A 49 -18.98 4.05 9.50
CA VAL A 49 -18.52 4.03 8.09
C VAL A 49 -17.64 5.22 7.75
N VAL A 50 -17.93 6.41 8.31
CA VAL A 50 -17.11 7.62 8.15
C VAL A 50 -15.85 7.57 9.03
N LEU A 51 -15.93 6.99 10.23
CA LEU A 51 -14.81 6.86 11.16
C LEU A 51 -13.72 5.92 10.63
N VAL A 52 -14.09 4.77 10.11
CA VAL A 52 -13.14 3.70 9.72
C VAL A 52 -12.05 4.18 8.74
N PRO A 53 -12.36 4.88 7.63
CA PRO A 53 -11.35 5.38 6.68
C PRO A 53 -10.67 6.69 7.12
N SER A 54 -10.85 7.15 8.37
CA SER A 54 -10.29 8.44 8.85
C SER A 54 -8.77 8.44 9.08
N ARG A 55 -8.10 7.29 8.88
CA ARG A 55 -6.66 7.09 9.08
C ARG A 55 -6.16 7.45 10.48
N ILE A 56 -6.97 7.14 11.50
CA ILE A 56 -6.52 7.18 12.89
C ILE A 56 -5.42 6.12 13.06
N ARG A 57 -4.21 6.56 13.43
CA ARG A 57 -3.01 5.69 13.48
C ARG A 57 -3.19 4.42 14.29
N THR A 58 -3.85 4.52 15.45
CA THR A 58 -4.10 3.36 16.31
C THR A 58 -5.10 2.39 15.71
N LEU A 59 -6.05 2.86 14.89
CA LEU A 59 -7.02 2.00 14.19
C LEU A 59 -6.35 1.29 13.01
N THR A 60 -5.59 2.03 12.20
CA THR A 60 -4.88 1.46 11.04
C THR A 60 -3.77 0.51 11.45
N ARG A 61 -3.09 0.74 12.59
CA ARG A 61 -2.15 -0.22 13.17
C ARG A 61 -2.86 -1.48 13.69
N ALA A 62 -4.03 -1.34 14.30
CA ALA A 62 -4.73 -2.45 14.93
C ALA A 62 -5.34 -3.45 13.92
N PHE A 63 -5.81 -2.96 12.77
CA PHE A 63 -6.48 -3.81 11.78
C PHE A 63 -5.73 -3.94 10.45
N GLY A 64 -4.82 -3.02 10.13
CA GLY A 64 -4.29 -2.88 8.77
C GLY A 64 -5.26 -2.13 7.85
N VAL A 65 -4.71 -1.48 6.81
CA VAL A 65 -5.50 -0.61 5.91
C VAL A 65 -6.51 -1.43 5.10
N ASP A 66 -6.15 -2.64 4.66
CA ASP A 66 -7.02 -3.47 3.84
C ASP A 66 -8.26 -3.95 4.61
N ARG A 67 -8.07 -4.42 5.85
CA ARG A 67 -9.19 -4.83 6.72
C ARG A 67 -10.08 -3.64 7.07
N VAL A 68 -9.50 -2.46 7.30
CA VAL A 68 -10.24 -1.21 7.50
C VAL A 68 -11.13 -0.90 6.29
N MET A 69 -10.61 -1.02 5.06
CA MET A 69 -11.41 -0.81 3.85
C MET A 69 -12.49 -1.89 3.65
N GLY A 70 -12.19 -3.15 3.99
CA GLY A 70 -13.18 -4.23 4.02
C GLY A 70 -14.31 -3.95 5.01
N LEU A 71 -13.98 -3.47 6.21
CA LEU A 71 -14.93 -3.09 7.24
C LEU A 71 -15.81 -1.91 6.80
N HIS A 72 -15.23 -0.88 6.17
CA HIS A 72 -15.98 0.24 5.59
C HIS A 72 -17.04 -0.26 4.58
N ARG A 73 -16.68 -1.21 3.70
CA ARG A 73 -17.60 -1.81 2.74
C ARG A 73 -18.75 -2.55 3.44
N TRP A 74 -18.44 -3.43 4.39
CA TRP A 74 -19.47 -4.21 5.09
C TRP A 74 -20.39 -3.35 5.94
N LEU A 75 -19.85 -2.37 6.67
CA LEU A 75 -20.66 -1.42 7.44
C LEU A 75 -21.51 -0.53 6.53
N GLY A 76 -21.00 -0.16 5.34
CA GLY A 76 -21.78 0.58 4.34
C GLY A 76 -22.97 -0.22 3.83
N ILE A 77 -22.78 -1.52 3.57
CA ILE A 77 -23.87 -2.44 3.18
C ILE A 77 -24.87 -2.58 4.33
N LEU A 78 -24.40 -2.80 5.56
CA LEU A 78 -25.26 -2.89 6.76
C LEU A 78 -26.11 -1.63 6.92
N ALA A 79 -25.49 -0.44 6.83
CA ALA A 79 -26.18 0.83 6.93
C ALA A 79 -27.25 0.98 5.83
N LEU A 80 -26.91 0.66 4.58
CA LEU A 80 -27.82 0.76 3.46
C LEU A 80 -29.03 -0.17 3.62
N VAL A 81 -28.79 -1.43 3.96
CA VAL A 81 -29.86 -2.42 4.20
C VAL A 81 -30.74 -1.98 5.37
N ALA A 82 -30.16 -1.56 6.49
CA ALA A 82 -30.92 -1.08 7.64
C ALA A 82 -31.81 0.12 7.30
N VAL A 83 -31.31 1.10 6.54
CA VAL A 83 -32.08 2.28 6.13
C VAL A 83 -33.18 1.94 5.12
N VAL A 84 -32.93 1.03 4.18
CA VAL A 84 -33.95 0.54 3.23
C VAL A 84 -35.07 -0.19 3.97
N LEU A 85 -34.72 -1.09 4.90
CA LEU A 85 -35.70 -1.81 5.71
C LEU A 85 -36.46 -0.85 6.63
N HIS A 86 -35.79 0.12 7.24
CA HIS A 86 -36.43 1.19 8.02
C HIS A 86 -37.52 1.90 7.20
N ALA A 87 -37.18 2.34 5.97
CA ALA A 87 -38.11 3.01 5.08
C ALA A 87 -39.27 2.09 4.67
N ALA A 88 -39.01 0.83 4.33
CA ALA A 88 -40.03 -0.14 3.97
C ALA A 88 -41.04 -0.37 5.11
N VAL A 89 -40.56 -0.58 6.34
CA VAL A 89 -41.42 -0.77 7.51
C VAL A 89 -42.17 0.52 7.85
N ALA A 90 -41.54 1.69 7.73
CA ALA A 90 -42.19 2.98 7.96
C ALA A 90 -43.35 3.23 6.98
N LEU A 91 -43.13 2.92 5.69
CA LEU A 91 -44.15 3.05 4.64
C LEU A 91 -45.28 2.02 4.80
N TRP A 92 -44.95 0.80 5.24
CA TRP A 92 -45.95 -0.21 5.56
C TRP A 92 -46.89 0.24 6.68
N ASN A 93 -46.33 0.82 7.74
CA ASN A 93 -47.10 1.31 8.89
C ASN A 93 -47.85 2.63 8.57
N HIS A 94 -47.30 3.45 7.67
CA HIS A 94 -47.87 4.75 7.29
C HIS A 94 -47.84 4.97 5.77
N PRO A 95 -48.78 4.36 5.02
CA PRO A 95 -48.82 4.45 3.55
C PRO A 95 -48.97 5.88 3.01
N THR A 96 -49.47 6.80 3.83
CA THR A 96 -49.57 8.24 3.49
C THR A 96 -48.22 8.90 3.21
N LEU A 97 -47.11 8.27 3.63
CA LEU A 97 -45.75 8.74 3.39
C LEU A 97 -45.17 8.30 2.03
N LEU A 98 -45.90 7.48 1.25
CA LEU A 98 -45.46 6.98 -0.07
C LEU A 98 -45.26 8.09 -1.09
N ASN A 99 -46.11 9.13 -1.08
CA ASN A 99 -45.98 10.25 -2.00
C ASN A 99 -45.12 11.37 -1.37
N PRO A 100 -43.85 11.55 -1.78
CA PRO A 100 -42.97 12.54 -1.19
C PRO A 100 -43.44 13.99 -1.42
N LEU A 101 -44.26 14.25 -2.44
CA LEU A 101 -44.75 15.60 -2.73
C LEU A 101 -45.81 16.05 -1.72
N THR A 102 -46.58 15.11 -1.17
CA THR A 102 -47.66 15.37 -0.21
C THR A 102 -47.29 15.00 1.22
N ALA A 103 -46.19 14.28 1.42
CA ALA A 103 -45.73 13.86 2.74
C ALA A 103 -45.26 15.05 3.59
N ARG A 104 -45.20 14.85 4.91
CA ARG A 104 -44.63 15.83 5.86
C ARG A 104 -43.17 16.14 5.52
N ASP A 105 -42.71 17.35 5.86
CA ASP A 105 -41.33 17.76 5.55
C ASP A 105 -40.27 16.85 6.18
N THR A 106 -40.56 16.29 7.36
CA THR A 106 -39.73 15.24 7.99
C THR A 106 -39.59 14.00 7.11
N ALA A 107 -40.65 13.57 6.42
CA ALA A 107 -40.59 12.44 5.49
C ALA A 107 -39.86 12.80 4.20
N LYS A 108 -39.98 14.05 3.72
CA LYS A 108 -39.23 14.54 2.54
C LYS A 108 -37.72 14.46 2.75
N VAL A 109 -37.21 14.91 3.91
CA VAL A 109 -35.78 14.79 4.23
C VAL A 109 -35.35 13.32 4.42
N GLY A 110 -36.24 12.46 4.93
CA GLY A 110 -36.01 11.01 5.00
C GLY A 110 -35.85 10.38 3.62
N TRP A 111 -36.75 10.71 2.67
CA TRP A 111 -36.64 10.29 1.27
C TRP A 111 -35.35 10.80 0.62
N GLY A 112 -34.99 12.07 0.84
CA GLY A 112 -33.73 12.63 0.34
C GLY A 112 -32.51 11.87 0.85
N SER A 113 -32.48 11.51 2.14
CA SER A 113 -31.44 10.68 2.73
C SER A 113 -31.37 9.30 2.06
N LEU A 114 -32.51 8.62 1.92
CA LEU A 114 -32.60 7.30 1.28
C LEU A 114 -32.07 7.32 -0.16
N VAL A 115 -32.54 8.27 -0.97
CA VAL A 115 -32.08 8.43 -2.37
C VAL A 115 -30.58 8.67 -2.41
N SER A 116 -30.05 9.56 -1.56
CA SER A 116 -28.62 9.83 -1.49
C SER A 116 -27.82 8.56 -1.18
N LEU A 117 -28.25 7.77 -0.19
CA LEU A 117 -27.58 6.54 0.21
C LEU A 117 -27.68 5.42 -0.83
N LEU A 118 -28.81 5.32 -1.54
CA LEU A 118 -28.95 4.41 -2.69
C LEU A 118 -27.99 4.79 -3.82
N LEU A 119 -27.83 6.09 -4.10
CA LEU A 119 -26.85 6.57 -5.08
C LEU A 119 -25.41 6.29 -4.64
N VAL A 120 -25.08 6.45 -3.35
CA VAL A 120 -23.77 6.03 -2.80
C VAL A 120 -23.54 4.54 -3.06
N GLY A 121 -24.52 3.69 -2.73
CA GLY A 121 -24.47 2.25 -2.94
C GLY A 121 -24.28 1.89 -4.42
N GLY A 122 -25.01 2.55 -5.33
CA GLY A 122 -24.87 2.37 -6.77
C GLY A 122 -23.49 2.79 -7.30
N VAL A 123 -22.96 3.92 -6.85
CA VAL A 123 -21.60 4.39 -7.20
C VAL A 123 -20.53 3.46 -6.65
N ALA A 124 -20.74 2.87 -5.47
CA ALA A 124 -19.82 1.90 -4.88
C ALA A 124 -19.86 0.54 -5.59
N ALA A 125 -21.06 0.03 -5.91
CA ALA A 125 -21.26 -1.27 -6.55
C ALA A 125 -20.90 -1.27 -8.05
N GLY A 126 -21.20 -0.18 -8.76
CA GLY A 126 -20.89 -0.02 -10.19
C GLY A 126 -19.40 0.05 -10.51
N GLY A 127 -18.55 0.12 -9.49
CA GLY A 127 -17.09 0.19 -9.63
C GLY A 127 -16.64 1.41 -10.45
N ARG A 128 -15.40 1.36 -10.91
CA ARG A 128 -14.87 2.39 -11.81
C ARG A 128 -15.26 2.03 -13.24
N ARG A 129 -16.02 2.90 -13.91
CA ARG A 129 -16.19 2.79 -15.36
C ARG A 129 -14.81 2.94 -16.04
N PRO A 130 -14.48 2.13 -17.06
CA PRO A 130 -13.25 2.30 -17.82
C PRO A 130 -13.11 3.76 -18.28
N GLY A 131 -12.00 4.41 -17.94
CA GLY A 131 -11.72 5.81 -18.29
C GLY A 131 -12.20 6.89 -17.30
N ALA A 132 -13.04 6.57 -16.31
CA ALA A 132 -13.47 7.56 -15.32
C ALA A 132 -12.36 7.86 -14.30
N ARG A 133 -11.95 9.12 -14.14
CA ARG A 133 -10.92 9.53 -13.17
C ARG A 133 -11.32 9.13 -11.74
N TYR A 134 -10.40 8.47 -11.02
CA TYR A 134 -10.63 8.02 -9.63
C TYR A 134 -11.09 9.17 -8.71
N GLU A 135 -10.54 10.37 -8.90
CA GLU A 135 -10.89 11.57 -8.15
C GLU A 135 -12.36 11.98 -8.28
N VAL A 136 -12.97 11.76 -9.45
CA VAL A 136 -14.38 12.12 -9.70
C VAL A 136 -15.27 11.15 -8.95
N TRP A 137 -14.99 9.85 -9.07
CA TRP A 137 -15.70 8.81 -8.32
C TRP A 137 -15.60 9.05 -6.81
N ALA A 138 -14.40 9.31 -6.29
CA ALA A 138 -14.17 9.53 -4.87
C ALA A 138 -14.90 10.77 -4.35
N ARG A 139 -14.85 11.89 -5.08
CA ARG A 139 -15.57 13.12 -4.71
C ARG A 139 -17.08 12.92 -4.73
N LEU A 140 -17.61 12.25 -5.74
CA LEU A 140 -19.04 11.95 -5.85
C LEU A 140 -19.51 11.07 -4.68
N HIS A 141 -18.78 9.99 -4.38
CA HIS A 141 -19.08 9.11 -3.26
C HIS A 141 -19.12 9.87 -1.92
N VAL A 142 -18.10 10.70 -1.65
CA VAL A 142 -18.03 11.50 -0.41
C VAL A 142 -19.13 12.56 -0.35
N ALA A 143 -19.44 13.23 -1.47
CA ALA A 143 -20.49 14.25 -1.51
C ALA A 143 -21.88 13.65 -1.24
N LEU A 144 -22.22 12.53 -1.90
CA LEU A 144 -23.48 11.82 -1.68
C LEU A 144 -23.58 11.22 -0.27
N ALA A 145 -22.48 10.68 0.28
CA ALA A 145 -22.45 10.19 1.65
C ALA A 145 -22.65 11.32 2.66
N GLY A 146 -22.02 12.47 2.44
CA GLY A 146 -22.19 13.67 3.26
C GLY A 146 -23.62 14.20 3.21
N ALA A 147 -24.22 14.30 2.02
CA ALA A 147 -25.61 14.72 1.86
C ALA A 147 -26.58 13.76 2.57
N GLY A 148 -26.41 12.45 2.40
CA GLY A 148 -27.21 11.43 3.08
C GLY A 148 -27.12 11.55 4.60
N LEU A 149 -25.90 11.74 5.15
CA LEU A 149 -25.69 11.87 6.58
C LEU A 149 -26.34 13.15 7.17
N VAL A 150 -26.24 14.28 6.47
CA VAL A 150 -26.88 15.55 6.88
C VAL A 150 -28.40 15.41 6.85
N LEU A 151 -28.96 14.85 5.78
CA LEU A 151 -30.40 14.63 5.64
C LEU A 151 -30.94 13.64 6.68
N ALA A 152 -30.18 12.58 6.99
CA ALA A 152 -30.52 11.66 8.08
C ALA A 152 -30.53 12.36 9.44
N ALA A 153 -29.53 13.21 9.73
CA ALA A 153 -29.49 13.97 10.97
C ALA A 153 -30.68 14.94 11.09
N LEU A 154 -31.01 15.66 10.01
CA LEU A 154 -32.19 16.53 9.95
C LEU A 154 -33.48 15.73 10.16
N HIS A 155 -33.62 14.56 9.53
CA HIS A 155 -34.76 13.67 9.71
C HIS A 155 -34.95 13.29 11.19
N VAL A 156 -33.89 12.89 11.89
CA VAL A 156 -33.94 12.54 13.32
C VAL A 156 -34.29 13.75 14.19
N ILE A 157 -33.67 14.91 13.93
CA ILE A 157 -33.88 16.14 14.70
C ILE A 157 -35.33 16.65 14.53
N TRP A 158 -35.84 16.69 13.30
CA TRP A 158 -37.18 17.19 13.01
C TRP A 158 -38.29 16.23 13.45
N LEU A 159 -38.03 14.92 13.46
CA LEU A 159 -38.98 13.96 14.01
C LEU A 159 -39.06 14.07 15.53
N ASN A 160 -38.01 14.59 16.18
CA ASN A 160 -37.89 14.98 17.58
C ASN A 160 -38.10 13.88 18.65
N HIS A 161 -38.79 12.77 18.35
CA HIS A 161 -39.08 11.74 19.34
C HIS A 161 -37.82 11.11 19.99
N LEU A 162 -36.78 10.80 19.20
CA LEU A 162 -35.50 10.29 19.72
C LEU A 162 -34.69 11.37 20.45
N VAL A 163 -34.81 12.64 20.04
CA VAL A 163 -34.09 13.75 20.66
C VAL A 163 -34.78 14.17 21.97
N ALA A 164 -36.09 14.01 22.06
CA ALA A 164 -36.87 14.33 23.25
C ALA A 164 -36.53 13.38 24.41
N ASP A 165 -36.30 12.09 24.15
CA ASP A 165 -35.88 11.12 25.17
C ASP A 165 -34.44 11.43 25.68
N PRO A 166 -34.24 11.62 27.00
CA PRO A 166 -32.93 12.00 27.55
C PRO A 166 -31.81 10.98 27.29
N ALA A 167 -32.12 9.67 27.33
CA ALA A 167 -31.11 8.64 27.15
C ALA A 167 -30.66 8.55 25.68
N MET A 168 -31.62 8.55 24.76
CA MET A 168 -31.34 8.59 23.33
C MET A 168 -30.65 9.90 22.92
N ARG A 169 -31.01 11.04 23.52
CA ARG A 169 -30.30 12.31 23.31
C ARG A 169 -28.82 12.19 23.65
N VAL A 170 -28.46 11.56 24.77
CA VAL A 170 -27.05 11.33 25.12
C VAL A 170 -26.35 10.46 24.07
N CYS A 171 -26.95 9.34 23.65
CA CYS A 171 -26.39 8.48 22.60
C CYS A 171 -26.16 9.25 21.28
N LEU A 172 -27.12 10.06 20.86
CA LEU A 172 -27.03 10.87 19.64
C LEU A 172 -25.97 11.96 19.75
N ILE A 173 -25.85 12.63 20.91
CA ILE A 173 -24.79 13.62 21.16
C ILE A 173 -23.40 12.96 21.11
N LEU A 174 -23.23 11.78 21.70
CA LEU A 174 -21.96 11.05 21.66
C LEU A 174 -21.59 10.65 20.23
N LEU A 175 -22.55 10.11 19.45
CA LEU A 175 -22.34 9.80 18.03
C LEU A 175 -21.98 11.04 17.21
N ALA A 176 -22.69 12.14 17.41
CA ALA A 176 -22.41 13.42 16.75
C ALA A 176 -21.03 13.97 17.15
N GLY A 177 -20.65 13.87 18.43
CA GLY A 177 -19.34 14.25 18.93
C GLY A 177 -18.21 13.46 18.28
N VAL A 178 -18.36 12.14 18.13
CA VAL A 178 -17.40 11.29 17.42
C VAL A 178 -17.29 11.69 15.94
N LEU A 179 -18.42 11.89 15.26
CA LEU A 179 -18.43 12.34 13.87
C LEU A 179 -17.70 13.67 13.71
N LEU A 180 -18.03 14.67 14.54
CA LEU A 180 -17.40 15.99 14.51
C LEU A 180 -15.91 15.91 14.83
N ALA A 181 -15.49 15.08 15.77
CA ALA A 181 -14.08 14.87 16.10
C ALA A 181 -13.32 14.27 14.90
N VAL A 182 -13.90 13.27 14.22
CA VAL A 182 -13.32 12.65 13.02
C VAL A 182 -13.20 13.65 11.87
N LEU A 183 -14.26 14.41 11.59
CA LEU A 183 -14.26 15.42 10.53
C LEU A 183 -13.27 16.55 10.82
N SER A 184 -13.26 17.05 12.07
CA SER A 184 -12.32 18.06 12.52
C SER A 184 -10.88 17.56 12.43
N HIS A 185 -10.62 16.32 12.84
CA HIS A 185 -9.30 15.71 12.69
C HIS A 185 -8.90 15.65 11.22
N ARG A 186 -9.79 15.20 10.33
CA ARG A 186 -9.49 15.01 8.90
C ARG A 186 -9.29 16.33 8.16
N TRP A 187 -10.12 17.35 8.41
CA TRP A 187 -10.20 18.56 7.59
C TRP A 187 -9.52 19.78 8.20
N VAL A 188 -9.42 19.84 9.53
CA VAL A 188 -8.81 20.97 10.23
C VAL A 188 -7.46 20.55 10.80
N TRP A 189 -7.43 19.52 11.65
CA TRP A 189 -6.23 19.15 12.38
C TRP A 189 -5.12 18.62 11.46
N ARG A 190 -5.42 17.67 10.58
CA ARG A 190 -4.40 17.08 9.70
C ARG A 190 -3.79 18.12 8.76
N PRO A 191 -4.54 18.96 8.03
CA PRO A 191 -3.93 19.97 7.16
C PRO A 191 -3.07 21.00 7.91
N LEU A 192 -3.45 21.38 9.14
CA LEU A 192 -2.77 22.40 9.92
C LEU A 192 -1.57 21.87 10.72
N PHE A 193 -1.69 20.66 11.30
CA PHE A 193 -0.76 20.15 12.30
C PHE A 193 -0.08 18.83 11.94
N SER A 194 -0.53 18.10 10.91
CA SER A 194 0.22 16.92 10.49
C SER A 194 1.57 17.36 9.96
N ARG A 195 2.65 16.75 10.47
CA ARG A 195 4.02 16.94 10.00
C ARG A 195 4.19 16.29 8.62
N GLN A 196 3.44 16.77 7.64
CA GLN A 196 3.66 16.46 6.24
C GLN A 196 5.03 17.03 5.90
N GLY A 197 6.02 16.15 5.77
CA GLY A 197 7.33 16.56 5.32
C GLY A 197 7.20 16.97 3.87
N ALA A 198 7.54 18.23 3.57
CA ALA A 198 7.93 18.57 2.22
C ALA A 198 9.29 17.89 1.98
N TYR A 199 9.37 17.11 0.91
CA TYR A 199 10.59 16.49 0.44
C TYR A 199 10.93 17.06 -0.93
N VAL A 200 12.22 17.05 -1.24
CA VAL A 200 12.72 17.37 -2.57
C VAL A 200 13.26 16.09 -3.18
N VAL A 201 12.98 15.88 -4.45
CA VAL A 201 13.60 14.83 -5.26
C VAL A 201 15.09 15.16 -5.37
N TYR A 202 15.91 14.44 -4.63
CA TYR A 202 17.36 14.56 -4.64
C TYR A 202 17.96 13.88 -5.87
N GLY A 203 17.36 12.79 -6.33
CA GLY A 203 17.79 12.07 -7.53
C GLY A 203 16.77 11.02 -7.96
N VAL A 204 16.95 10.51 -9.18
CA VAL A 204 16.14 9.44 -9.76
C VAL A 204 17.09 8.38 -10.30
N ARG A 205 16.96 7.15 -9.80
CA ARG A 205 17.73 5.98 -10.24
C ARG A 205 16.82 5.06 -11.04
N ARG A 206 17.22 4.65 -12.24
CA ARG A 206 16.47 3.66 -13.02
C ARG A 206 16.81 2.26 -12.52
N GLU A 207 15.79 1.48 -12.17
CA GLU A 207 15.94 0.07 -11.75
C GLU A 207 15.56 -0.90 -12.89
N GLY A 208 14.91 -0.39 -13.94
CA GLY A 208 14.52 -1.14 -15.13
C GLY A 208 13.74 -0.27 -16.12
N PRO A 209 13.21 -0.84 -17.22
CA PRO A 209 12.57 -0.07 -18.29
C PRO A 209 11.35 0.76 -17.84
N SER A 210 10.57 0.24 -16.89
CA SER A 210 9.36 0.88 -16.37
C SER A 210 9.40 1.11 -14.85
N VAL A 211 10.57 0.97 -14.22
CA VAL A 211 10.72 1.09 -12.76
C VAL A 211 11.84 2.05 -12.41
N SER A 212 11.55 3.02 -11.54
CA SER A 212 12.51 4.02 -11.09
C SER A 212 12.41 4.22 -9.58
N THR A 213 13.56 4.41 -8.92
CA THR A 213 13.67 4.78 -7.52
C THR A 213 13.90 6.28 -7.38
N LEU A 214 12.97 6.96 -6.71
CA LEU A 214 13.10 8.35 -6.31
C LEU A 214 13.86 8.43 -4.98
N VAL A 215 14.97 9.15 -4.96
CA VAL A 215 15.70 9.49 -3.74
C VAL A 215 15.21 10.84 -3.24
N LEU A 216 14.63 10.86 -2.05
CA LEU A 216 13.98 12.03 -1.46
C LEU A 216 14.76 12.52 -0.24
N ALA A 217 14.91 13.84 -0.11
CA ALA A 217 15.51 14.48 1.06
C ALA A 217 14.51 15.45 1.70
N PRO A 218 14.43 15.52 3.04
CA PRO A 218 13.51 16.44 3.71
C PRO A 218 13.96 17.90 3.49
N VAL A 219 13.01 18.79 3.14
CA VAL A 219 13.29 20.22 2.92
C VAL A 219 13.86 20.91 4.17
N HIS A 220 13.47 20.43 5.36
CA HIS A 220 13.90 20.98 6.64
C HIS A 220 14.68 19.94 7.45
N LEU A 221 15.95 19.73 7.10
CA LEU A 221 16.86 18.80 7.77
C LEU A 221 16.91 18.98 9.31
N ARG A 222 16.79 20.22 9.80
CA ARG A 222 16.76 20.56 11.24
C ARG A 222 15.60 19.92 12.02
N ARG A 223 14.52 19.50 11.36
CA ARG A 223 13.39 18.82 11.99
C ARG A 223 13.55 17.29 12.05
N GLY A 224 14.66 16.76 11.53
CA GLY A 224 14.86 15.34 11.26
C GLY A 224 14.00 14.86 10.08
N GLY A 225 14.38 13.76 9.44
CA GLY A 225 13.52 13.12 8.47
C GLY A 225 12.52 12.16 9.10
N LEU A 226 11.83 11.41 8.25
CA LEU A 226 10.78 10.49 8.66
C LEU A 226 11.41 9.32 9.43
N ARG A 227 10.92 9.04 10.63
CA ARG A 227 11.20 7.79 11.33
C ARG A 227 10.10 6.79 10.97
N PHE A 228 10.49 5.58 10.59
CA PHE A 228 9.60 4.51 10.15
C PHE A 228 10.23 3.16 10.50
N ASP A 229 9.42 2.12 10.48
CA ASP A 229 9.84 0.73 10.64
C ASP A 229 9.98 0.09 9.25
N PRO A 230 10.95 -0.82 9.02
CA PRO A 230 11.19 -1.40 7.70
C PRO A 230 9.92 -2.04 7.13
N GLY A 231 9.66 -1.81 5.83
CA GLY A 231 8.47 -2.30 5.15
C GLY A 231 7.24 -1.38 5.24
N GLN A 232 7.27 -0.34 6.08
CA GLN A 232 6.21 0.68 6.10
C GLN A 232 6.17 1.52 4.80
N PHE A 233 5.02 2.14 4.57
CA PHE A 233 4.75 2.97 3.39
C PHE A 233 4.38 4.42 3.75
N VAL A 234 4.41 5.28 2.75
CA VAL A 234 3.95 6.68 2.81
C VAL A 234 2.92 6.96 1.74
N TRP A 235 2.01 7.89 2.01
CA TRP A 235 1.18 8.48 0.97
C TRP A 235 1.96 9.61 0.30
N LEU A 236 2.24 9.45 -0.99
CA LEU A 236 2.92 10.44 -1.81
C LEU A 236 1.91 11.37 -2.47
N ARG A 237 2.20 12.67 -2.44
CA ARG A 237 1.45 13.70 -3.16
C ARG A 237 2.40 14.59 -3.94
N LEU A 238 1.99 14.95 -5.15
CA LEU A 238 2.74 15.86 -6.02
C LEU A 238 2.41 17.34 -5.79
N LYS A 239 1.38 17.63 -4.99
CA LYS A 239 0.96 18.99 -4.62
C LYS A 239 0.76 19.07 -3.12
N ARG A 240 0.98 20.27 -2.55
CA ARG A 240 0.67 20.55 -1.15
C ARG A 240 -0.81 20.27 -0.91
N ALA A 241 -1.11 19.66 0.24
CA ALA A 241 -2.45 19.24 0.61
C ALA A 241 -3.47 20.39 0.50
N VAL A 242 -4.31 20.32 -0.53
CA VAL A 242 -5.62 20.98 -0.58
C VAL A 242 -6.67 19.86 -0.59
N VAL A 243 -7.86 20.11 -0.03
CA VAL A 243 -8.96 19.14 -0.01
C VAL A 243 -9.14 18.51 -1.40
N GLY A 244 -9.07 17.18 -1.48
CA GLY A 244 -9.21 16.43 -2.74
C GLY A 244 -7.93 16.22 -3.55
N THR A 245 -6.73 16.50 -3.00
CA THR A 245 -5.46 16.18 -3.68
C THR A 245 -5.26 14.66 -3.77
N GLU A 246 -4.96 14.18 -4.97
CA GLU A 246 -4.63 12.78 -5.24
C GLU A 246 -3.37 12.34 -4.48
N GLU A 247 -3.48 11.21 -3.78
CA GLU A 247 -2.42 10.60 -3.00
C GLU A 247 -2.41 9.09 -3.26
N HIS A 248 -1.22 8.51 -3.39
CA HIS A 248 -1.05 7.08 -3.61
C HIS A 248 -0.02 6.51 -2.63
N PRO A 249 -0.21 5.27 -2.16
CA PRO A 249 0.72 4.66 -1.23
C PRO A 249 1.97 4.17 -1.97
N PHE A 250 3.15 4.43 -1.40
CA PHE A 250 4.42 3.88 -1.85
C PHE A 250 5.20 3.37 -0.66
N THR A 251 5.61 2.11 -0.73
CA THR A 251 6.48 1.51 0.28
C THR A 251 7.83 2.21 0.30
N ILE A 252 8.33 2.46 1.50
CA ILE A 252 9.65 3.04 1.69
C ILE A 252 10.66 1.92 1.43
N ALA A 253 11.50 2.07 0.41
CA ALA A 253 12.50 1.06 0.06
C ALA A 253 13.83 1.25 0.82
N SER A 254 14.10 2.45 1.34
CA SER A 254 15.32 2.75 2.10
C SER A 254 15.35 2.06 3.47
N SER A 255 16.55 1.99 4.07
CA SER A 255 16.71 1.55 5.46
C SER A 255 15.98 2.46 6.45
N ALA A 256 15.39 1.86 7.49
CA ALA A 256 14.78 2.56 8.61
C ALA A 256 15.79 3.29 9.52
N ASN A 257 17.08 2.93 9.49
CA ASN A 257 18.08 3.63 10.32
C ASN A 257 18.59 4.92 9.65
N VAL A 258 18.32 5.14 8.37
CA VAL A 258 18.70 6.35 7.64
C VAL A 258 17.56 7.36 7.65
N THR A 259 17.71 8.45 8.41
CA THR A 259 16.68 9.48 8.52
C THR A 259 16.87 10.67 7.58
N GLY A 260 18.04 10.82 6.94
CA GLY A 260 18.35 11.94 6.06
C GLY A 260 17.86 11.78 4.62
N ARG A 261 17.54 10.55 4.20
CA ARG A 261 17.13 10.19 2.84
C ARG A 261 16.06 9.12 2.87
N LEU A 262 15.14 9.18 1.93
CA LEU A 262 14.06 8.22 1.78
C LEU A 262 13.99 7.78 0.32
N GLU A 263 13.92 6.48 0.07
CA GLU A 263 13.80 5.94 -1.29
C GLU A 263 12.39 5.40 -1.54
N LEU A 264 11.76 5.82 -2.65
CA LEU A 264 10.48 5.31 -3.13
C LEU A 264 10.67 4.71 -4.52
N THR A 265 10.40 3.42 -4.68
CA THR A 265 10.51 2.75 -5.99
C THR A 265 9.14 2.62 -6.63
N VAL A 266 9.05 3.06 -7.88
CA VAL A 266 7.80 3.35 -8.58
C VAL A 266 7.82 2.62 -9.91
N ARG A 267 6.77 1.83 -10.17
CA ARG A 267 6.49 1.29 -11.49
C ARG A 267 5.53 2.21 -12.24
N ASP A 268 5.94 2.60 -13.43
CA ASP A 268 5.11 3.36 -14.36
C ASP A 268 4.04 2.44 -14.96
N GLN A 269 2.80 2.56 -14.48
CA GLN A 269 1.69 1.66 -14.82
C GLN A 269 0.31 2.35 -14.75
N GLY A 270 0.26 3.67 -14.59
CA GLY A 270 -0.98 4.44 -14.52
C GLY A 270 -0.73 5.94 -14.38
N ASP A 271 -1.79 6.73 -14.54
CA ASP A 271 -1.70 8.20 -14.66
C ASP A 271 -0.88 8.87 -13.54
N PHE A 272 -1.07 8.44 -12.29
CA PHE A 272 -0.31 8.97 -11.16
C PHE A 272 1.15 8.49 -11.18
N SER A 273 1.39 7.18 -11.37
CA SER A 273 2.76 6.66 -11.33
C SER A 273 3.59 7.11 -12.52
N HIS A 274 2.98 7.40 -13.68
CA HIS A 274 3.62 8.07 -14.80
C HIS A 274 4.11 9.48 -14.44
N ARG A 275 3.25 10.28 -13.78
CA ARG A 275 3.63 11.61 -13.28
C ARG A 275 4.74 11.54 -12.23
N VAL A 276 4.72 10.52 -11.38
CA VAL A 276 5.76 10.29 -10.37
C VAL A 276 7.08 9.87 -11.02
N ALA A 277 7.04 8.97 -12.01
CA ALA A 277 8.21 8.55 -12.78
C ALA A 277 8.81 9.70 -13.61
N ALA A 278 8.00 10.69 -13.99
CA ALA A 278 8.43 11.88 -14.72
C ALA A 278 9.05 12.98 -13.83
N LEU A 279 9.05 12.83 -12.50
CA LEU A 279 9.63 13.81 -11.58
C LEU A 279 11.14 13.98 -11.82
N ARG A 280 11.60 15.22 -11.75
CA ARG A 280 13.00 15.59 -11.88
C ARG A 280 13.60 16.01 -10.55
N GLN A 281 14.93 15.97 -10.49
CA GLN A 281 15.68 16.51 -9.37
C GLN A 281 15.29 17.97 -9.07
N GLY A 282 15.13 18.30 -7.80
CA GLY A 282 14.71 19.63 -7.33
C GLY A 282 13.20 19.79 -7.16
N GLU A 283 12.38 18.91 -7.73
CA GLU A 283 10.93 18.97 -7.57
C GLU A 283 10.49 18.63 -6.14
N LYS A 284 9.40 19.27 -5.69
CA LYS A 284 8.87 19.09 -4.34
C LYS A 284 7.73 18.08 -4.33
N VAL A 285 7.76 17.20 -3.34
CA VAL A 285 6.68 16.25 -3.05
C VAL A 285 6.31 16.32 -1.57
N TRP A 286 5.13 15.83 -1.23
CA TRP A 286 4.64 15.81 0.15
C TRP A 286 4.35 14.37 0.57
N LEU A 287 4.96 13.95 1.67
CA LEU A 287 4.77 12.62 2.24
C LEU A 287 3.86 12.70 3.47
N ASP A 288 2.90 11.80 3.57
CA ASP A 288 2.14 11.51 4.79
C ASP A 288 2.45 10.08 5.25
N GLY A 289 3.09 9.96 6.42
CA GLY A 289 3.53 8.68 6.94
C GLY A 289 4.28 8.76 8.27
N PRO A 290 4.87 7.64 8.71
CA PRO A 290 4.75 6.32 8.09
C PRO A 290 3.39 5.64 8.38
N HIS A 291 3.02 4.66 7.55
CA HIS A 291 1.83 3.81 7.67
C HIS A 291 2.19 2.35 7.35
N GLY A 292 1.30 1.42 7.68
CA GLY A 292 1.49 -0.01 7.44
C GLY A 292 1.88 -0.79 8.70
N SER A 293 1.58 -2.08 8.67
CA SER A 293 1.94 -3.08 9.70
C SER A 293 2.80 -4.22 9.12
N PHE A 294 3.19 -4.11 7.84
CA PHE A 294 4.09 -5.06 7.20
C PHE A 294 5.54 -4.73 7.58
N THR A 295 5.95 -5.14 8.78
CA THR A 295 7.25 -4.81 9.36
C THR A 295 7.82 -5.97 10.15
N THR A 296 9.15 -6.02 10.23
CA THR A 296 9.92 -7.00 11.02
C THR A 296 10.07 -6.60 12.49
N GLU A 297 9.41 -5.52 12.94
CA GLU A 297 9.56 -4.97 14.30
C GLU A 297 8.49 -5.47 15.28
N GLU A 298 7.43 -6.13 14.81
CA GLU A 298 6.33 -6.60 15.67
C GLU A 298 6.68 -7.86 16.46
N ASP A 299 7.43 -8.79 15.85
CA ASP A 299 7.97 -9.98 16.49
C ASP A 299 9.48 -10.06 16.22
N ARG A 300 10.28 -9.95 17.30
CA ARG A 300 11.75 -10.03 17.21
C ARG A 300 12.27 -11.42 17.52
N ASP A 301 11.41 -12.33 18.00
CA ASP A 301 11.77 -13.69 18.39
C ASP A 301 11.54 -14.66 17.23
N CYS A 302 12.21 -14.40 16.11
CA CYS A 302 12.27 -15.28 14.95
C CYS A 302 13.72 -15.63 14.56
N ALA A 303 13.92 -16.87 14.11
CA ALA A 303 15.20 -17.46 13.74
C ALA A 303 15.76 -16.91 12.41
N GLY A 304 14.94 -16.18 11.65
CA GLY A 304 15.26 -15.72 10.31
C GLY A 304 14.01 -15.25 9.56
N LEU A 305 14.22 -14.70 8.38
CA LEU A 305 13.15 -14.19 7.53
C LEU A 305 13.07 -14.98 6.23
N VAL A 306 11.86 -15.28 5.79
CA VAL A 306 11.56 -15.79 4.45
C VAL A 306 10.78 -14.72 3.70
N LEU A 307 11.44 -14.09 2.75
CA LEU A 307 10.90 -12.99 1.96
C LEU A 307 10.50 -13.55 0.59
N VAL A 308 9.24 -13.40 0.19
CA VAL A 308 8.75 -13.82 -1.14
C VAL A 308 8.25 -12.58 -1.87
N ALA A 309 8.93 -12.18 -2.94
CA ALA A 309 8.65 -10.94 -3.65
C ALA A 309 8.39 -11.14 -5.14
N GLY A 310 7.42 -10.40 -5.68
CA GLY A 310 7.13 -10.36 -7.12
C GLY A 310 7.10 -8.94 -7.68
N GLY A 311 7.92 -8.66 -8.70
CA GLY A 311 8.01 -7.34 -9.31
C GLY A 311 8.36 -6.25 -8.30
N VAL A 312 7.58 -5.14 -8.26
CA VAL A 312 7.78 -4.07 -7.26
C VAL A 312 7.45 -4.49 -5.82
N GLY A 313 6.92 -5.70 -5.62
CA GLY A 313 6.78 -6.35 -4.30
C GLY A 313 8.10 -6.53 -3.54
N ILE A 314 9.24 -6.35 -4.21
CA ILE A 314 10.57 -6.40 -3.58
C ILE A 314 10.85 -5.18 -2.69
N THR A 315 10.12 -4.07 -2.86
CA THR A 315 10.39 -2.80 -2.15
C THR A 315 10.35 -2.88 -0.62
N PRO A 316 9.34 -3.50 0.04
CA PRO A 316 9.41 -3.73 1.48
C PRO A 316 10.58 -4.64 1.87
N MET A 317 10.91 -5.64 1.05
CA MET A 317 12.02 -6.57 1.31
C MET A 317 13.37 -5.85 1.30
N MET A 318 13.58 -4.92 0.36
CA MET A 318 14.77 -4.08 0.34
C MET A 318 14.87 -3.22 1.61
N SER A 319 13.76 -2.66 2.08
CA SER A 319 13.75 -1.88 3.32
C SER A 319 14.16 -2.72 4.53
N MET A 320 13.61 -3.94 4.63
CA MET A 320 13.95 -4.90 5.68
C MET A 320 15.42 -5.31 5.60
N LEU A 321 15.88 -5.80 4.45
CA LEU A 321 17.26 -6.28 4.26
C LEU A 321 18.30 -5.17 4.47
N ARG A 322 18.08 -3.96 3.96
CA ARG A 322 18.97 -2.82 4.21
C ARG A 322 19.06 -2.48 5.69
N THR A 323 17.92 -2.49 6.39
CA THR A 323 17.86 -2.21 7.83
C THR A 323 18.59 -3.28 8.64
N LEU A 324 18.42 -4.56 8.29
CA LEU A 324 19.11 -5.69 8.92
C LEU A 324 20.62 -5.63 8.69
N ALA A 325 21.06 -5.35 7.45
CA ALA A 325 22.47 -5.25 7.10
C ALA A 325 23.18 -4.10 7.83
N GLU A 326 22.48 -3.00 8.12
CA GLU A 326 23.02 -1.90 8.93
C GLU A 326 23.05 -2.21 10.42
N ARG A 327 22.14 -3.07 10.90
CA ARG A 327 22.13 -3.54 12.30
C ARG A 327 23.10 -4.69 12.56
N GLY A 328 23.71 -5.24 11.51
CA GLY A 328 24.60 -6.39 11.61
C GLY A 328 23.87 -7.67 12.02
N ASP A 329 22.65 -7.86 11.51
CA ASP A 329 21.88 -9.09 11.78
C ASP A 329 22.63 -10.32 11.28
N THR A 330 22.71 -11.36 12.12
CA THR A 330 23.45 -12.60 11.84
C THR A 330 22.54 -13.80 11.60
N ARG A 331 21.21 -13.60 11.60
CA ARG A 331 20.26 -14.69 11.34
C ARG A 331 20.28 -15.07 9.86
N ARG A 332 19.91 -16.30 9.58
CA ARG A 332 19.79 -16.79 8.20
C ARG A 332 18.49 -16.31 7.57
N HIS A 333 18.61 -15.55 6.50
CA HIS A 333 17.49 -15.02 5.73
C HIS A 333 17.41 -15.68 4.35
N ARG A 334 16.20 -15.77 3.80
CA ARG A 334 15.94 -16.34 2.47
C ARG A 334 15.05 -15.39 1.69
N LEU A 335 15.38 -15.14 0.43
CA LEU A 335 14.61 -14.28 -0.48
C LEU A 335 14.26 -15.05 -1.75
N VAL A 336 12.97 -15.30 -1.97
CA VAL A 336 12.44 -15.89 -3.20
C VAL A 336 11.93 -14.78 -4.12
N LEU A 337 12.58 -14.60 -5.27
CA LEU A 337 12.24 -13.59 -6.27
C LEU A 337 11.46 -14.19 -7.44
N ALA A 338 10.15 -13.90 -7.48
CA ALA A 338 9.26 -14.25 -8.56
C ALA A 338 9.36 -13.22 -9.69
N GLU A 339 10.27 -13.48 -10.62
CA GLU A 339 10.61 -12.57 -11.72
C GLU A 339 10.08 -13.09 -13.07
N ARG A 340 9.68 -12.16 -13.95
CA ARG A 340 9.41 -12.43 -15.36
C ARG A 340 10.27 -11.47 -16.19
N GLY A 341 11.30 -11.97 -16.85
CA GLY A 341 12.22 -11.17 -17.66
C GLY A 341 13.69 -11.39 -17.31
N SER A 342 14.57 -10.74 -18.06
CA SER A 342 16.03 -10.90 -17.97
C SER A 342 16.72 -9.96 -16.98
N GLU A 343 16.10 -8.83 -16.62
CA GLU A 343 16.70 -7.84 -15.72
C GLU A 343 15.98 -7.81 -14.37
N PRO A 344 16.66 -8.23 -13.30
CA PRO A 344 16.10 -8.21 -11.96
C PRO A 344 16.21 -6.84 -11.31
N LEU A 345 15.13 -6.42 -10.63
CA LEU A 345 15.16 -5.19 -9.84
C LEU A 345 16.16 -5.33 -8.69
N PHE A 346 16.97 -4.30 -8.46
CA PHE A 346 17.99 -4.26 -7.40
C PHE A 346 19.08 -5.35 -7.50
N ALA A 347 19.36 -5.91 -8.68
CA ALA A 347 20.30 -7.01 -8.84
C ALA A 347 21.69 -6.77 -8.20
N ASP A 348 22.31 -5.63 -8.52
CA ASP A 348 23.64 -5.27 -8.01
C ASP A 348 23.64 -5.08 -6.49
N GLU A 349 22.56 -4.50 -5.96
CA GLU A 349 22.43 -4.24 -4.53
C GLU A 349 22.15 -5.50 -3.72
N LEU A 350 21.35 -6.42 -4.26
CA LEU A 350 21.15 -7.74 -3.65
C LEU A 350 22.46 -8.50 -3.53
N ALA A 351 23.31 -8.47 -4.56
CA ALA A 351 24.64 -9.10 -4.50
C ALA A 351 25.51 -8.48 -3.38
N VAL A 352 25.35 -7.18 -3.10
CA VAL A 352 26.01 -6.53 -1.95
C VAL A 352 25.41 -7.01 -0.63
N LEU A 353 24.09 -7.14 -0.53
CA LEU A 353 23.39 -7.58 0.68
C LEU A 353 23.71 -9.04 1.01
N GLU A 354 23.81 -9.93 0.02
CA GLU A 354 24.26 -11.33 0.18
C GLU A 354 25.67 -11.44 0.79
N ARG A 355 26.53 -10.43 0.63
CA ARG A 355 27.85 -10.39 1.27
C ARG A 355 27.84 -9.79 2.67
N ARG A 356 26.77 -9.09 3.05
CA ARG A 356 26.64 -8.38 4.33
C ARG A 356 25.75 -9.11 5.34
N LEU A 357 24.91 -10.02 4.86
CA LEU A 357 23.96 -10.82 5.62
C LEU A 357 24.16 -12.30 5.28
N ASP A 358 23.76 -13.19 6.18
CA ASP A 358 23.51 -14.59 5.82
C ASP A 358 22.18 -14.63 5.04
N LEU A 359 22.23 -14.32 3.74
CA LEU A 359 21.06 -14.19 2.86
C LEU A 359 21.21 -15.13 1.66
N GLU A 360 20.22 -16.00 1.48
CA GLU A 360 20.10 -16.86 0.30
C GLU A 360 19.03 -16.30 -0.65
N VAL A 361 19.43 -15.93 -1.88
CA VAL A 361 18.51 -15.41 -2.90
C VAL A 361 18.17 -16.50 -3.94
N THR A 362 16.93 -16.97 -3.94
CA THR A 362 16.40 -17.90 -4.93
C THR A 362 15.58 -17.15 -5.99
N ARG A 363 16.04 -17.18 -7.24
CA ARG A 363 15.30 -16.61 -8.37
C ARG A 363 14.45 -17.69 -9.03
N THR A 364 13.15 -17.44 -9.22
CA THR A 364 12.27 -18.46 -9.81
C THR A 364 12.49 -18.66 -11.31
N ALA A 365 13.08 -17.67 -12.00
CA ALA A 365 13.26 -17.68 -13.45
C ALA A 365 11.97 -18.03 -14.22
N GLY A 366 10.83 -17.52 -13.75
CA GLY A 366 9.51 -17.79 -14.33
C GLY A 366 8.80 -19.03 -13.79
N ARG A 367 9.45 -19.87 -12.96
CA ARG A 367 8.77 -20.91 -12.17
C ARG A 367 7.72 -20.25 -11.27
N ARG A 368 6.59 -20.93 -11.09
CA ARG A 368 5.59 -20.54 -10.09
C ARG A 368 6.16 -20.77 -8.69
N VAL A 369 5.79 -19.90 -7.75
CA VAL A 369 6.03 -20.15 -6.33
C VAL A 369 4.89 -21.03 -5.85
N ASP A 370 5.20 -22.31 -5.65
CA ASP A 370 4.29 -23.36 -5.22
C ASP A 370 4.94 -24.24 -4.13
N LEU A 371 4.26 -25.32 -3.75
CA LEU A 371 4.74 -26.24 -2.73
C LEU A 371 6.11 -26.82 -3.06
N ALA A 372 6.35 -27.19 -4.32
CA ALA A 372 7.61 -27.81 -4.73
C ALA A 372 8.77 -26.83 -4.52
N LEU A 373 8.65 -25.60 -5.03
CA LEU A 373 9.68 -24.59 -4.86
C LEU A 373 9.90 -24.22 -3.38
N LEU A 374 8.83 -24.00 -2.61
CA LEU A 374 9.00 -23.64 -1.20
C LEU A 374 9.57 -24.81 -0.38
N SER A 375 9.30 -26.06 -0.75
CA SER A 375 9.91 -27.23 -0.11
C SER A 375 11.41 -27.36 -0.41
N GLU A 376 11.86 -26.89 -1.58
CA GLU A 376 13.29 -26.83 -1.95
C GLU A 376 14.04 -25.78 -1.11
N VAL A 377 13.41 -24.63 -0.86
CA VAL A 377 14.07 -23.45 -0.24
C VAL A 377 13.95 -23.46 1.30
N LEU A 378 12.85 -23.97 1.83
CA LEU A 378 12.55 -23.90 3.26
C LEU A 378 13.16 -25.06 4.05
N PRO A 379 13.65 -24.79 5.27
CA PRO A 379 14.12 -25.85 6.14
C PRO A 379 12.96 -26.77 6.60
N GLY A 380 13.31 -27.94 7.12
CA GLY A 380 12.36 -28.80 7.83
C GLY A 380 11.98 -28.24 9.21
N PRO A 381 10.93 -28.78 9.85
CA PRO A 381 10.63 -28.50 11.25
C PRO A 381 11.75 -29.03 12.17
N PRO A 382 12.01 -28.38 13.33
CA PRO A 382 11.25 -27.27 13.91
C PRO A 382 11.69 -25.88 13.42
N GLU A 383 12.80 -25.74 12.68
CA GLU A 383 13.34 -24.41 12.27
C GLU A 383 12.28 -23.58 11.54
N ARG A 384 11.52 -24.23 10.65
CA ARG A 384 10.42 -23.62 9.89
C ARG A 384 9.40 -22.87 10.76
N ASP A 385 9.09 -23.39 11.95
CA ASP A 385 8.04 -22.85 12.82
C ASP A 385 8.51 -21.61 13.59
N HIS A 386 9.80 -21.27 13.47
CA HIS A 386 10.44 -20.11 14.08
C HIS A 386 10.85 -19.04 13.06
N LEU A 387 10.51 -19.20 11.78
CA LEU A 387 10.77 -18.21 10.73
C LEU A 387 9.54 -17.31 10.52
N ASP A 388 9.78 -16.04 10.21
CA ASP A 388 8.71 -15.15 9.77
C ASP A 388 8.69 -15.01 8.26
N TYR A 389 7.48 -15.07 7.70
CA TYR A 389 7.22 -15.14 6.28
C TYR A 389 6.59 -13.84 5.80
N PHE A 390 7.28 -13.13 4.91
CA PHE A 390 6.80 -11.89 4.31
C PHE A 390 6.55 -12.10 2.83
N VAL A 391 5.28 -12.11 2.41
CA VAL A 391 4.89 -12.34 1.01
C VAL A 391 4.30 -11.06 0.41
N CYS A 392 4.92 -10.58 -0.67
CA CYS A 392 4.46 -9.35 -1.33
C CYS A 392 4.57 -9.41 -2.85
N GLY A 393 3.47 -9.12 -3.55
CA GLY A 393 3.46 -9.12 -5.00
C GLY A 393 2.06 -9.21 -5.62
N PRO A 394 1.94 -9.71 -6.87
CA PRO A 394 0.66 -9.85 -7.54
C PRO A 394 -0.22 -10.94 -6.89
N PRO A 395 -1.56 -10.88 -7.02
CA PRO A 395 -2.46 -11.83 -6.35
C PRO A 395 -2.19 -13.31 -6.67
N SER A 396 -1.69 -13.62 -7.86
CA SER A 396 -1.31 -15.00 -8.22
C SER A 396 -0.09 -15.51 -7.44
N LEU A 397 0.86 -14.63 -7.10
CA LEU A 397 2.00 -14.97 -6.25
C LEU A 397 1.54 -15.18 -4.80
N LEU A 398 0.70 -14.29 -4.28
CA LEU A 398 0.14 -14.43 -2.93
C LEU A 398 -0.63 -15.74 -2.79
N ALA A 399 -1.54 -16.02 -3.72
CA ALA A 399 -2.35 -17.24 -3.67
C ALA A 399 -1.48 -18.52 -3.70
N GLY A 400 -0.49 -18.59 -4.59
CA GLY A 400 0.43 -19.73 -4.67
C GLY A 400 1.29 -19.91 -3.42
N SER A 401 1.85 -18.80 -2.91
CA SER A 401 2.70 -18.82 -1.72
C SER A 401 1.92 -19.20 -0.47
N LEU A 402 0.72 -18.63 -0.27
CA LEU A 402 -0.13 -18.93 0.89
C LEU A 402 -0.59 -20.38 0.90
N ALA A 403 -1.05 -20.90 -0.25
CA ALA A 403 -1.46 -22.30 -0.36
C ALA A 403 -0.29 -23.27 -0.10
N ALA A 404 0.93 -22.90 -0.50
CA ALA A 404 2.13 -23.69 -0.23
C ALA A 404 2.54 -23.64 1.25
N LEU A 405 2.53 -22.46 1.87
CA LEU A 405 2.86 -22.30 3.30
C LEU A 405 1.85 -23.02 4.21
N GLU A 406 0.56 -23.01 3.84
CA GLU A 406 -0.49 -23.77 4.53
C GLU A 406 -0.23 -25.29 4.45
N GLN A 407 0.09 -25.81 3.25
CA GLN A 407 0.46 -27.22 3.07
C GLN A 407 1.74 -27.61 3.81
N LEU A 408 2.65 -26.65 4.03
CA LEU A 408 3.87 -26.83 4.81
C LEU A 408 3.66 -26.67 6.33
N ALA A 409 2.40 -26.48 6.76
CA ALA A 409 1.97 -26.32 8.15
C ALA A 409 2.60 -25.10 8.87
N VAL A 410 2.92 -24.04 8.13
CA VAL A 410 3.48 -22.82 8.72
C VAL A 410 2.41 -22.12 9.58
N PRO A 411 2.73 -21.72 10.83
CA PRO A 411 1.79 -21.00 11.69
C PRO A 411 1.25 -19.72 11.04
N PRO A 412 -0.08 -19.53 10.90
CA PRO A 412 -0.65 -18.35 10.25
C PRO A 412 -0.24 -17.02 10.89
N THR A 413 0.11 -17.03 12.19
CA THR A 413 0.57 -15.84 12.93
C THR A 413 1.94 -15.33 12.49
N ARG A 414 2.74 -16.16 11.82
CA ARG A 414 4.06 -15.82 11.27
C ARG A 414 4.03 -15.47 9.79
N ILE A 415 2.85 -15.46 9.17
CA ILE A 415 2.67 -15.15 7.75
C ILE A 415 2.12 -13.73 7.61
N HIS A 416 2.95 -12.84 7.09
CA HIS A 416 2.65 -11.45 6.80
C HIS A 416 2.50 -11.29 5.29
N THR A 417 1.42 -10.62 4.85
CA THR A 417 1.17 -10.41 3.42
C THR A 417 0.79 -8.96 3.11
N GLU A 418 1.26 -8.48 1.96
CA GLU A 418 0.78 -7.25 1.33
C GLU A 418 0.57 -7.47 -0.17
N GLN A 419 -0.51 -6.91 -0.72
CA GLN A 419 -0.80 -6.96 -2.15
C GLN A 419 -0.58 -5.58 -2.79
N PHE A 420 0.09 -5.56 -3.94
CA PHE A 420 0.12 -4.37 -4.80
C PHE A 420 -0.70 -4.58 -6.07
N GLY A 421 -1.46 -3.55 -6.44
CA GLY A 421 -2.39 -3.59 -7.57
C GLY A 421 -3.76 -4.14 -7.18
N TRP A 422 -4.80 -3.32 -7.34
CA TRP A 422 -6.17 -3.75 -7.14
C TRP A 422 -6.62 -4.62 -8.32
N SER A 423 -6.65 -5.94 -8.13
CA SER A 423 -7.19 -6.90 -9.10
C SER A 423 -7.99 -8.01 -8.42
N GLY A 424 -8.91 -7.62 -7.53
CA GLY A 424 -9.88 -8.54 -6.90
C GLY A 424 -9.73 -8.67 -5.39
N PRO A 425 -10.65 -9.39 -4.72
CA PRO A 425 -10.59 -9.63 -3.28
C PRO A 425 -9.35 -10.45 -2.90
N MET A 426 -8.73 -10.08 -1.77
CA MET A 426 -7.62 -10.82 -1.15
C MET A 426 -8.02 -12.29 -0.92
N PRO A 427 -7.13 -13.26 -1.17
CA PRO A 427 -7.22 -14.58 -0.55
C PRO A 427 -7.25 -14.38 0.96
N VAL A 428 -8.26 -14.94 1.62
CA VAL A 428 -8.41 -14.81 3.08
C VAL A 428 -7.36 -15.71 3.74
N SER A 429 -6.54 -15.16 4.64
CA SER A 429 -5.66 -15.98 5.49
C SER A 429 -6.51 -16.99 6.28
N PRO A 430 -6.07 -18.25 6.45
CA PRO A 430 -6.81 -19.23 7.23
C PRO A 430 -6.97 -18.75 8.68
N SER A 431 -8.22 -18.73 9.15
CA SER A 431 -8.56 -18.39 10.54
C SER A 431 -8.14 -19.55 11.46
N PRO A 432 -7.64 -19.32 12.70
CA PRO A 432 -7.19 -20.38 13.61
C PRO A 432 -8.32 -21.24 14.22
N SER A 433 -9.53 -21.16 13.69
CA SER A 433 -10.70 -21.84 14.24
C SER A 433 -11.56 -22.40 13.11
N GLY A 434 -11.39 -23.70 12.83
CA GLY A 434 -12.24 -24.41 11.90
C GLY A 434 -11.64 -25.73 11.44
N THR A 435 -11.79 -26.78 12.25
CA THR A 435 -11.81 -28.15 11.72
C THR A 435 -13.03 -28.27 10.80
N THR A 436 -12.85 -27.99 9.52
CA THR A 436 -13.83 -28.38 8.51
C THR A 436 -13.36 -29.69 7.88
N ALA A 437 -14.09 -30.75 8.21
CA ALA A 437 -14.07 -32.02 7.50
C ALA A 437 -14.26 -31.78 5.98
N PRO A 438 -13.76 -32.67 5.11
CA PRO A 438 -13.93 -32.51 3.67
C PRO A 438 -15.41 -32.57 3.30
N GLY A 439 -15.97 -31.45 2.87
CA GLY A 439 -17.28 -31.40 2.24
C GLY A 439 -17.22 -32.06 0.85
N PRO A 440 -18.33 -32.66 0.37
CA PRO A 440 -18.35 -33.44 -0.86
C PRO A 440 -17.97 -32.58 -2.08
N SER A 441 -17.20 -33.19 -2.98
CA SER A 441 -16.77 -32.65 -4.25
C SER A 441 -17.92 -32.01 -5.03
N ALA A 442 -17.68 -30.77 -5.50
CA ALA A 442 -18.57 -30.10 -6.44
C ALA A 442 -18.70 -30.94 -7.74
N PRO A 443 -19.89 -30.96 -8.37
CA PRO A 443 -20.10 -31.73 -9.60
C PRO A 443 -19.35 -31.09 -10.78
N PRO A 444 -18.89 -31.88 -11.76
CA PRO A 444 -18.15 -31.38 -12.92
C PRO A 444 -19.03 -30.48 -13.81
N SER A 445 -18.42 -29.41 -14.31
CA SER A 445 -18.97 -28.53 -15.34
C SER A 445 -19.31 -29.31 -16.61
N LYS A 446 -20.52 -29.11 -17.15
CA LYS A 446 -20.95 -29.67 -18.42
C LYS A 446 -20.29 -28.91 -19.58
N ASP A 447 -19.56 -29.63 -20.43
CA ASP A 447 -19.24 -29.19 -21.79
C ASP A 447 -20.50 -29.21 -22.67
N PRO A 448 -20.60 -28.36 -23.71
CA PRO A 448 -21.80 -28.23 -24.54
C PRO A 448 -21.91 -29.33 -25.60
N HIS A 449 -21.59 -30.57 -25.27
CA HIS A 449 -21.93 -31.75 -26.06
C HIS A 449 -22.18 -32.91 -25.09
N GLY A 450 -23.42 -33.03 -24.64
CA GLY A 450 -23.82 -33.96 -23.58
C GLY A 450 -23.55 -35.42 -23.95
N GLN A 451 -22.54 -36.01 -23.31
CA GLN A 451 -22.42 -37.45 -23.06
C GLN A 451 -21.78 -37.66 -21.69
N THR A 452 -22.47 -38.39 -20.81
CA THR A 452 -22.02 -38.82 -19.48
C THR A 452 -21.31 -40.17 -19.59
N LEU A 453 -20.05 -40.26 -19.17
CA LEU A 453 -19.34 -41.51 -18.96
C LEU A 453 -19.28 -41.83 -17.46
N ASP A 454 -19.72 -43.03 -17.11
CA ASP A 454 -19.85 -43.58 -15.76
C ASP A 454 -18.50 -44.16 -15.26
N PRO A 455 -17.95 -43.74 -14.10
CA PRO A 455 -16.65 -44.17 -13.64
C PRO A 455 -16.75 -45.31 -12.62
N THR A 456 -17.38 -46.44 -12.96
CA THR A 456 -17.22 -47.70 -12.22
C THR A 456 -17.26 -48.90 -13.16
N ALA A 457 -16.14 -49.21 -13.82
CA ALA A 457 -15.90 -50.53 -14.39
C ALA A 457 -14.41 -50.77 -14.65
N HIS A 458 -13.76 -51.54 -13.78
CA HIS A 458 -12.61 -52.36 -14.19
C HIS A 458 -13.14 -53.68 -14.76
N PRO A 459 -12.46 -54.24 -15.76
CA PRO A 459 -11.80 -55.51 -15.47
C PRO A 459 -10.38 -55.63 -16.04
N ALA A 460 -9.59 -56.42 -15.33
CA ALA A 460 -8.30 -56.94 -15.73
C ALA A 460 -8.44 -58.17 -16.67
N LEU A 461 -7.28 -58.67 -17.13
CA LEU A 461 -7.00 -59.83 -18.02
C LEU A 461 -7.02 -59.45 -19.51
N GLY A 462 -6.00 -59.69 -20.34
CA GLY A 462 -4.80 -60.50 -20.26
C GLY A 462 -4.46 -60.95 -21.70
N GLY A 463 -3.18 -61.09 -22.06
CA GLY A 463 -2.78 -61.91 -23.22
C GLY A 463 -2.05 -61.22 -24.39
N ARG A 464 -0.71 -61.18 -24.26
CA ARG A 464 0.33 -61.59 -25.22
C ARG A 464 0.14 -61.43 -26.75
N ARG A 465 1.22 -60.85 -27.34
CA ARG A 465 1.96 -61.23 -28.59
C ARG A 465 1.19 -61.07 -29.91
N ALA A 466 1.78 -60.71 -31.05
CA ALA A 466 3.14 -60.40 -31.46
C ALA A 466 3.10 -59.61 -32.79
N ALA A 467 4.22 -58.98 -33.10
CA ALA A 467 4.77 -58.55 -34.40
C ALA A 467 4.00 -58.90 -35.69
N LEU A 468 3.97 -57.93 -36.61
CA LEU A 468 4.66 -58.01 -37.91
C LEU A 468 4.64 -56.63 -38.61
N ASP A 469 5.84 -56.11 -38.85
CA ASP A 469 6.25 -55.10 -39.84
C ASP A 469 6.21 -55.75 -41.27
N PRO A 470 6.66 -55.14 -42.40
CA PRO A 470 7.08 -53.75 -42.68
C PRO A 470 6.68 -53.20 -44.09
N ALA A 471 7.22 -52.00 -44.40
CA ALA A 471 7.60 -51.47 -45.74
C ALA A 471 6.48 -51.04 -46.71
N GLY A 472 6.60 -49.99 -47.53
CA GLY A 472 7.66 -49.05 -47.87
C GLY A 472 7.35 -48.40 -49.24
N ALA A 473 7.78 -47.15 -49.49
CA ALA A 473 8.05 -46.51 -50.80
C ALA A 473 8.34 -45.00 -50.57
N ARG A 474 9.57 -44.50 -50.76
CA ARG A 474 10.19 -43.97 -52.01
C ARG A 474 9.39 -42.79 -52.61
N GLY A 475 9.96 -41.61 -52.90
CA GLY A 475 11.34 -41.11 -52.81
C GLY A 475 11.51 -39.76 -53.52
N GLY A 476 12.68 -39.14 -53.32
CA GLY A 476 13.35 -38.16 -54.19
C GLY A 476 12.81 -36.71 -54.18
N ALA A 477 13.60 -35.64 -54.32
CA ALA A 477 15.04 -35.40 -54.42
C ALA A 477 15.25 -33.86 -54.41
N GLY A 478 16.47 -33.39 -54.09
CA GLY A 478 16.95 -32.02 -54.33
C GLY A 478 17.47 -31.32 -53.06
N LEU A 479 18.76 -31.44 -52.71
CA LEU A 479 19.88 -30.55 -53.14
C LEU A 479 19.69 -29.10 -52.64
N GLY A 480 20.57 -28.49 -51.84
CA GLY A 480 21.93 -28.83 -51.47
C GLY A 480 22.48 -28.02 -50.28
N LEU A 481 23.57 -28.60 -49.77
CA LEU A 481 24.48 -28.26 -48.67
C LEU A 481 25.18 -26.88 -48.79
N VAL A 482 25.40 -26.14 -47.68
CA VAL A 482 26.68 -25.91 -46.93
C VAL A 482 27.56 -24.82 -47.60
N ASP A 483 28.15 -23.82 -46.93
CA ASP A 483 29.07 -23.90 -45.80
C ASP A 483 29.31 -22.54 -45.11
N ALA A 484 29.96 -22.61 -43.95
CA ALA A 484 30.45 -21.58 -43.08
C ALA A 484 31.76 -20.89 -43.54
N ARG A 485 32.01 -19.69 -43.00
CA ARG A 485 33.23 -19.23 -42.26
C ARG A 485 33.69 -17.80 -42.59
N SER A 486 34.08 -17.11 -41.50
CA SER A 486 35.21 -16.16 -41.32
C SER A 486 35.26 -14.79 -42.03
N GLY A 487 35.66 -13.77 -41.26
CA GLY A 487 36.63 -12.75 -41.72
C GLY A 487 36.34 -11.27 -41.45
N ASP A 488 36.94 -10.74 -40.38
CA ASP A 488 37.72 -9.48 -40.28
C ASP A 488 37.17 -8.04 -40.47
N VAL A 489 37.40 -7.26 -39.39
CA VAL A 489 38.19 -6.01 -39.24
C VAL A 489 38.17 -4.95 -40.36
N LEU A 490 37.69 -3.74 -40.02
CA LEU A 490 38.17 -2.40 -40.42
C LEU A 490 37.75 -1.42 -39.28
N GLY A 491 38.52 -0.48 -38.71
CA GLY A 491 39.73 0.22 -39.13
C GLY A 491 39.40 1.68 -39.51
N GLY A 492 39.62 2.67 -38.64
CA GLY A 492 39.64 4.09 -39.04
C GLY A 492 39.32 5.14 -37.95
N GLY A 493 40.36 5.74 -37.34
CA GLY A 493 40.33 7.14 -36.86
C GLY A 493 40.57 8.11 -38.03
N PRO A 494 40.50 9.46 -37.84
CA PRO A 494 41.63 10.15 -37.18
C PRO A 494 41.33 11.51 -36.47
N GLN A 495 42.35 11.95 -35.71
CA GLN A 495 42.84 13.34 -35.51
C GLN A 495 42.23 14.31 -34.45
N HIS A 496 43.09 14.62 -33.48
CA HIS A 496 43.16 15.82 -32.63
C HIS A 496 43.61 17.06 -33.45
N PRO A 497 43.39 18.30 -32.97
CA PRO A 497 44.57 19.06 -32.50
C PRO A 497 44.35 19.98 -31.28
N ASP A 498 45.45 20.14 -30.55
CA ASP A 498 46.05 21.33 -29.93
C ASP A 498 45.42 22.12 -28.76
N VAL A 499 46.22 22.08 -27.68
CA VAL A 499 46.37 22.98 -26.54
C VAL A 499 47.12 24.26 -26.98
N PRO A 500 47.03 25.37 -26.22
CA PRO A 500 48.29 25.99 -25.79
C PRO A 500 48.33 26.36 -24.31
N ALA A 501 49.48 26.05 -23.72
CA ALA A 501 49.96 26.46 -22.40
C ALA A 501 50.65 27.83 -22.44
N ARG A 502 50.62 28.59 -21.34
CA ARG A 502 51.65 29.60 -20.96
C ARG A 502 51.71 29.77 -19.43
N LEU A 503 52.87 29.47 -18.83
CA LEU A 503 53.85 30.36 -18.14
C LEU A 503 53.37 30.96 -16.80
N ALA A 504 54.16 31.13 -15.72
CA ALA A 504 55.58 30.97 -15.38
C ALA A 504 55.66 30.96 -13.82
N ALA A 505 56.46 30.11 -13.16
CA ALA A 505 57.86 30.30 -12.74
C ALA A 505 58.14 31.36 -11.64
N ARG A 506 59.08 30.99 -10.75
CA ARG A 506 59.81 31.74 -9.69
C ARG A 506 59.16 31.68 -8.30
N SER A 507 59.87 31.49 -7.18
CA SER A 507 61.32 31.48 -6.88
C SER A 507 61.58 30.81 -5.52
N ALA A 508 62.80 30.31 -5.35
CA ALA A 508 63.38 29.74 -4.14
C ALA A 508 63.93 30.81 -3.15
N ASP A 509 64.02 30.48 -1.86
CA ASP A 509 65.17 30.66 -0.92
C ASP A 509 64.72 30.21 0.49
N ARG A 510 65.28 29.18 1.16
CA ARG A 510 66.54 29.02 1.94
C ARG A 510 66.64 29.79 3.27
N GLY A 511 67.14 29.06 4.28
CA GLY A 511 67.66 29.52 5.60
C GLY A 511 66.74 29.16 6.76
N ASP A 512 66.86 28.05 7.49
CA ASP A 512 67.95 27.45 8.30
C ASP A 512 68.11 28.04 9.74
N HIS A 513 68.31 27.09 10.68
CA HIS A 513 68.66 27.17 12.10
C HIS A 513 67.54 27.55 13.10
N GLY A 514 67.32 26.84 14.21
CA GLY A 514 67.99 25.67 14.79
C GLY A 514 67.56 25.47 16.25
N ALA A 515 67.44 24.19 16.65
CA ALA A 515 67.52 23.64 18.03
C ALA A 515 66.42 24.09 19.04
N ARG A 516 65.69 23.22 19.76
CA ARG A 516 66.11 22.03 20.54
C ARG A 516 64.97 21.01 20.74
N ARG A 517 65.36 19.73 20.70
CA ARG A 517 64.65 18.48 21.10
C ARG A 517 64.68 18.31 22.65
N PRO A 518 64.25 17.19 23.30
CA PRO A 518 63.61 15.94 22.78
C PRO A 518 62.45 15.34 23.62
N GLY A 519 61.77 14.37 23.00
CA GLY A 519 61.22 13.17 23.67
C GLY A 519 59.72 13.00 23.43
N ARG A 520 59.22 11.97 22.75
CA ARG A 520 59.81 10.74 22.18
C ARG A 520 58.88 10.28 21.03
N ASP A 521 59.50 9.79 19.97
CA ASP A 521 58.95 9.36 18.67
C ASP A 521 57.93 8.19 18.76
N ARG A 522 56.83 8.24 17.97
CA ARG A 522 56.56 7.60 16.65
C ARG A 522 56.40 6.07 16.69
N LEU A 523 55.57 5.40 15.91
CA LEU A 523 55.08 5.58 14.52
C LEU A 523 53.58 5.20 14.45
N ALA A 524 52.71 5.93 13.73
CA ALA A 524 52.42 5.86 12.27
C ALA A 524 51.72 4.55 11.88
N THR A 525 50.61 4.49 11.13
CA THR A 525 50.30 5.17 9.87
C THR A 525 48.80 5.07 9.51
N THR A 526 48.24 6.18 8.98
CA THR A 526 47.37 6.36 7.78
C THR A 526 46.15 5.43 7.52
N GLY A 527 45.00 5.92 7.02
CA GLY A 527 44.72 7.21 6.39
C GLY A 527 43.22 7.41 6.17
N GLY A 528 42.82 8.69 6.22
CA GLY A 528 41.45 9.15 5.98
C GLY A 528 41.22 9.56 4.53
N TRP A 529 39.93 9.67 4.19
CA TRP A 529 39.43 10.45 3.07
C TRP A 529 38.35 11.40 3.62
N GLU A 530 38.72 12.66 3.78
CA GLU A 530 37.81 13.80 3.92
C GLU A 530 37.24 14.16 2.55
N HIS A 531 35.92 14.35 2.45
CA HIS A 531 35.29 14.99 1.30
C HIS A 531 34.38 16.16 1.75
N ASP A 532 34.95 17.36 1.60
CA ASP A 532 34.41 18.58 1.00
C ASP A 532 32.89 18.86 1.08
N ASP A 533 32.41 19.30 2.26
CA ASP A 533 31.04 19.83 2.48
C ASP A 533 31.03 21.36 2.69
N GLY A 534 32.01 22.09 2.16
CA GLY A 534 32.23 23.50 2.54
C GLY A 534 31.95 24.58 1.49
N ARG A 535 31.88 24.26 0.18
CA ARG A 535 32.02 25.30 -0.87
C ARG A 535 30.83 25.51 -1.82
N VAL A 536 29.69 24.84 -1.59
CA VAL A 536 28.48 25.05 -2.41
C VAL A 536 27.41 25.88 -1.69
N ALA A 537 27.46 25.97 -0.36
CA ALA A 537 26.51 26.78 0.42
C ALA A 537 26.73 28.30 0.30
N ASP A 538 27.95 28.73 -0.05
CA ASP A 538 28.33 30.15 -0.09
C ASP A 538 28.04 30.84 -1.43
N ALA A 539 27.73 30.06 -2.48
CA ALA A 539 27.43 30.56 -3.82
C ALA A 539 25.94 30.94 -4.01
N LEU A 540 25.02 30.44 -3.17
CA LEU A 540 23.57 30.73 -3.26
C LEU A 540 23.11 31.89 -2.36
N LEU A 541 23.99 32.45 -1.51
CA LEU A 541 23.65 33.56 -0.61
C LEU A 541 24.11 34.94 -1.11
N ARG A 542 24.81 35.04 -2.25
CA ARG A 542 25.30 36.33 -2.80
C ARG A 542 24.40 36.99 -3.83
N ASP A 543 23.31 36.34 -4.27
CA ASP A 543 22.44 36.87 -5.34
C ASP A 543 21.15 37.57 -4.85
N THR A 544 20.99 37.81 -3.55
CA THR A 544 19.81 38.51 -2.99
C THR A 544 20.08 39.94 -2.54
N ARG A 545 21.21 40.54 -2.92
CA ARG A 545 21.53 41.95 -2.64
C ARG A 545 21.83 42.75 -3.90
N ARG A 546 20.85 42.92 -4.78
CA ARG A 546 20.81 44.05 -5.72
C ARG A 546 19.57 44.90 -5.44
N ARG A 547 19.78 46.03 -4.75
CA ARG A 547 18.82 47.14 -4.67
C ARG A 547 18.66 47.77 -6.06
N PRO A 548 17.46 48.16 -6.51
CA PRO A 548 17.31 49.04 -7.67
C PRO A 548 17.67 50.50 -7.28
N PRO A 549 18.11 51.33 -8.25
CA PRO A 549 18.47 52.72 -7.97
C PRO A 549 17.21 53.58 -7.80
N GLY A 550 17.33 54.57 -6.92
CA GLY A 550 16.25 55.50 -6.61
C GLY A 550 15.84 56.39 -7.77
N ARG A 551 14.54 56.72 -7.81
CA ARG A 551 14.02 57.94 -8.44
C ARG A 551 13.23 58.70 -7.39
N GLY A 552 13.65 59.94 -7.15
CA GLY A 552 12.97 60.85 -6.24
C GLY A 552 11.74 61.51 -6.87
N GLY A 553 10.89 62.01 -5.97
CA GLY A 553 10.05 63.19 -6.17
C GLY A 553 8.65 62.97 -6.72
N ARG A 554 7.61 63.06 -5.89
CA ARG A 554 6.84 64.30 -5.58
C ARG A 554 5.49 63.95 -4.93
N HIS A 555 5.13 64.80 -3.96
CA HIS A 555 3.83 65.11 -3.35
C HIS A 555 2.55 64.53 -3.99
N ALA A 556 1.62 64.02 -3.18
CA ALA A 556 0.46 64.79 -2.70
C ALA A 556 -0.41 63.97 -1.73
N SER A 557 -0.84 64.67 -0.69
CA SER A 557 -1.87 64.38 0.31
C SER A 557 -3.26 64.07 -0.28
N VAL A 558 -3.97 63.10 0.30
CA VAL A 558 -5.25 63.19 1.06
C VAL A 558 -5.55 61.82 1.64
#